data_AF-A0A7K0E3A3-F1
#
_entry.id   AF-A0A7K0E3A3-F1
#
_cell.length_a   1.000
_cell.length_b   1.000
_cell.length_c   1.000
_cell.angle_alpha   90.00
_cell.angle_beta   90.00
_cell.angle_gamma   90.00
#
_symmetry.space_group_name_H-M   'P 1'
#
loop_
_entity.id
_entity.type
_entity.pdbx_description
1 polymer ?
#
loop_
_entity_poly.entity_id
_entity_poly.type
_entity_poly.pdbx_seq_one_letter_code
_entity_poly.pdbx_strand_id
1 'polypeptide(L)' 'MDVINTIVQNSSLNGMPKWYKATAIFLFSTIVTLLAIMLVLLFIYGPQMNIKFGY' A
#
# COMPACT_ATOMS: atom_id res chain seq x y z
N MET A 1 2.81 -24.15 -3.17
CA MET A 1 2.02 -23.46 -2.12
C MET A 1 2.01 -21.99 -2.48
N ASP A 2 0.84 -21.39 -2.66
CA ASP A 2 0.73 -20.02 -3.16
C ASP A 2 0.82 -19.04 -1.99
N VAL A 3 1.85 -18.18 -2.00
CA VAL A 3 2.19 -17.29 -0.86
C VAL A 3 1.03 -16.36 -0.55
N ILE A 4 0.35 -15.87 -1.59
CA ILE A 4 -0.85 -15.01 -1.46
C ILE A 4 -1.96 -15.76 -0.73
N ASN A 5 -2.22 -17.01 -1.09
CA ASN A 5 -3.25 -17.82 -0.42
C ASN A 5 -2.91 -18.08 1.06
N THR A 6 -1.62 -18.25 1.36
CA THR A 6 -1.14 -18.47 2.73
C THR A 6 -1.31 -17.21 3.59
N ILE A 7 -1.03 -16.02 3.03
CA ILE A 7 -1.25 -14.73 3.69
C ILE A 7 -2.75 -14.51 3.93
N VAL A 8 -3.58 -14.76 2.92
CA VAL A 8 -5.04 -14.60 3.05
C VAL A 8 -5.62 -15.55 4.11
N GLN A 9 -5.15 -16.80 4.18
CA GLN A 9 -5.58 -17.77 5.20
C GLN A 9 -5.17 -17.38 6.63
N ASN A 10 -4.03 -16.71 6.81
CA ASN A 10 -3.56 -16.26 8.12
C ASN A 10 -3.99 -14.82 8.46
N SER A 11 -4.74 -14.17 7.58
CA SER A 11 -5.26 -12.82 7.78
C SER A 11 -6.73 -12.81 8.23
N SER A 12 -7.23 -11.65 8.61
CA SER A 12 -8.66 -11.41 8.87
C SER A 12 -9.56 -11.65 7.65
N LEU A 13 -8.98 -11.80 6.46
CA LEU A 13 -9.70 -12.15 5.24
C LEU A 13 -10.04 -13.64 5.17
N ASN A 14 -9.55 -14.49 6.07
CA ASN A 14 -9.90 -15.91 6.06
C ASN A 14 -11.43 -16.12 6.24
N GLY A 15 -12.00 -17.05 5.50
CA GLY A 15 -13.46 -17.27 5.47
C GLY A 15 -14.29 -16.25 4.67
N MET A 16 -13.71 -15.12 4.22
CA MET A 16 -14.46 -14.13 3.44
C MET A 16 -14.70 -14.55 1.98
N PRO A 17 -15.76 -14.03 1.33
CA PRO A 17 -16.03 -14.24 -0.08
C PRO A 17 -14.85 -13.82 -0.97
N LYS A 18 -14.61 -14.55 -2.06
CA LYS A 18 -13.48 -14.31 -2.97
C LYS A 18 -13.44 -12.88 -3.50
N TRP A 19 -14.61 -12.29 -3.80
CA TRP A 19 -14.72 -10.90 -4.25
C TRP A 19 -14.26 -9.90 -3.19
N TYR A 20 -14.64 -10.09 -1.92
CA TYR A 20 -14.24 -9.21 -0.82
C TYR A 20 -12.73 -9.30 -0.54
N LYS A 21 -12.16 -10.50 -0.65
CA LYS A 21 -10.71 -10.71 -0.58
C LYS A 21 -9.98 -9.94 -1.68
N ALA A 22 -10.47 -10.05 -2.91
CA ALA A 22 -9.88 -9.38 -4.06
C ALA A 22 -9.96 -7.84 -3.92
N THR A 23 -11.09 -7.29 -3.49
CA THR A 23 -11.24 -5.84 -3.29
C THR A 23 -10.37 -5.32 -2.16
N ALA A 24 -10.26 -6.06 -1.05
CA ALA A 24 -9.38 -5.68 0.06
C ALA A 24 -7.90 -5.64 -0.36
N ILE A 25 -7.44 -6.67 -1.08
CA ILE A 25 -6.07 -6.72 -1.61
C ILE A 25 -5.83 -5.59 -2.62
N PHE A 26 -6.79 -5.34 -3.50
CA PHE A 26 -6.70 -4.26 -4.48
C PHE A 26 -6.60 -2.88 -3.81
N LEU A 27 -7.44 -2.62 -2.81
CA LEU A 27 -7.47 -1.37 -2.09
C LEU A 27 -6.17 -1.14 -1.30
N PHE A 28 -5.69 -2.19 -0.61
CA PHE A 28 -4.40 -2.17 0.06
C PHE A 28 -3.26 -1.88 -0.92
N SER A 29 -3.20 -2.60 -2.05
CA SER A 29 -2.16 -2.39 -3.06
C SER A 29 -2.20 -0.96 -3.61
N THR A 30 -3.39 -0.41 -3.85
CA THR A 30 -3.55 0.96 -4.35
C THR A 30 -2.97 1.98 -3.37
N ILE A 31 -3.24 1.82 -2.07
CA ILE A 31 -2.69 2.69 -1.02
C ILE A 31 -1.16 2.58 -0.97
N VAL A 32 -0.63 1.35 -0.97
CA VAL A 32 0.83 1.13 -0.94
C VAL A 32 1.51 1.76 -2.16
N THR A 33 0.92 1.60 -3.35
CA THR A 33 1.43 2.23 -4.58
C THR A 33 1.38 3.75 -4.49
N LEU A 34 0.29 4.32 -3.97
CA LEU A 34 0.19 5.78 -3.77
C LEU A 34 1.28 6.30 -2.83
N LEU A 35 1.50 5.63 -1.70
CA LEU A 35 2.56 5.98 -0.74
C LEU A 35 3.94 5.86 -1.37
N ALA A 36 4.19 4.81 -2.16
CA ALA A 36 5.45 4.65 -2.88
C ALA A 36 5.67 5.77 -3.89
N ILE A 37 4.64 6.17 -4.64
CA ILE A 37 4.70 7.31 -5.56
C ILE A 37 5.05 8.60 -4.80
N MET A 38 4.36 8.87 -3.68
CA MET A 38 4.65 10.05 -2.85
C MET A 38 6.09 10.04 -2.35
N LEU A 39 6.62 8.89 -1.93
CA LEU A 39 8.01 8.74 -1.51
C LEU A 39 8.97 9.05 -2.67
N VAL A 40 8.73 8.49 -3.86
CA VAL A 40 9.56 8.74 -5.05
C VAL A 40 9.53 10.21 -5.45
N LEU A 41 8.35 10.84 -5.43
CA LEU A 41 8.22 12.28 -5.68
C LEU A 41 9.03 13.10 -4.67
N LEU A 42 8.97 12.73 -3.39
CA LEU A 42 9.76 13.39 -2.35
C LEU A 42 11.27 13.22 -2.56
N PHE A 43 11.73 12.07 -3.04
CA PHE A 43 13.14 11.88 -3.39
C PHE A 43 13.58 12.72 -4.60
N ILE A 44 12.74 12.82 -5.64
CA ILE A 44 13.07 13.56 -6.87
C ILE A 44 12.98 15.07 -6.65
N TYR A 45 11.90 15.55 -6.04
CA TYR A 45 11.60 16.97 -5.91
C TYR A 45 11.94 17.55 -4.53
N GLY A 46 12.15 16.71 -3.52
CA GLY A 46 12.52 17.13 -2.17
C GLY A 46 13.77 18.04 -2.10
N PRO A 47 14.85 17.80 -2.86
CA PRO A 47 16.01 18.70 -2.87
C PRO A 47 15.70 20.13 -3.35
N GLN A 48 14.63 20.30 -4.14
CA GLN A 48 14.17 21.60 -4.66
C GLN A 48 13.06 22.21 -3.78
N MET A 49 12.51 21.44 -2.85
CA MET A 49 11.49 21.90 -1.92
C MET A 49 12.13 22.72 -0.81
N ASN A 50 11.72 23.98 -0.70
CA ASN A 50 12.08 24.84 0.42
C ASN A 50 11.22 24.46 1.63
N ILE A 51 11.58 23.36 2.30
CA ILE A 51 10.86 22.86 3.48
C ILE A 51 11.18 23.79 4.66
N LYS A 52 10.32 24.79 4.86
CA LYS A 52 10.35 25.62 6.07
C LYS A 52 9.69 24.86 7.20
N PHE A 53 10.49 24.16 7.99
CA PHE A 53 10.06 23.73 9.32
C PHE A 53 9.86 25.00 10.14
N GLY A 54 8.61 25.31 10.50
CA GLY A 54 8.29 26.49 11.30
C GLY A 54 8.91 26.36 12.68
N TYR A 55 10.14 26.84 12.80
CA TYR A 55 10.88 27.07 14.04
C TYR A 55 11.33 28.54 14.05
#